data_AF-A0A4R1WIP4-F1
#
_entry.id   AF-A0A4R1WIP4-F1
#
_cell.length_a   1.000
_cell.length_b   1.000
_cell.length_c   1.000
_cell.angle_alpha   90.00
_cell.angle_beta   90.00
_cell.angle_gamma   90.00
#
_symmetry.space_group_name_H-M   'P 1'
#
loop_
_entity.id
_entity.type
_entity.pdbx_description
1 polymer ?
#
loop_
_entity_poly.entity_id
_entity_poly.type
_entity_poly.pdbx_seq_one_letter_code
_entity_poly.pdbx_strand_id
1 'polypeptide(L)'
;ETTVTIGPEGAGKGGRNTELLLAAAIDLDGTTGITALAADTDGIDGSETNSGAFCDGGTAARIRAAGSEPRAHLARHDAWSAFYLSDDLFDTGPTGTNVNDFRAFLLF
;
A
#
# COMPACT_ATOMS: atom_id res chain seq x y z
N GLU A 1 15.86 -0.82 -0.58
CA GLU A 1 15.01 -1.49 0.41
C GLU A 1 14.55 -0.47 1.44
N THR A 2 13.25 -0.24 1.58
CA THR A 2 12.70 0.65 2.62
C THR A 2 12.40 -0.16 3.89
N THR A 3 12.36 0.51 5.04
CA THR A 3 12.02 -0.10 6.33
C THR A 3 10.91 0.69 6.99
N VAL A 4 10.11 0.01 7.79
CA VAL A 4 9.05 0.58 8.63
C VAL A 4 9.50 0.49 10.08
N THR A 5 9.48 1.60 10.81
CA THR A 5 9.86 1.60 12.24
C THR A 5 8.62 1.36 13.09
N ILE A 6 8.53 0.18 13.70
CA ILE A 6 7.40 -0.21 14.54
C ILE A 6 7.68 0.16 16.01
N GLY A 7 6.75 0.90 16.61
CA GLY A 7 6.80 1.28 18.03
C GLY A 7 6.44 0.13 18.99
N PRO A 8 6.57 0.33 20.31
CA PRO A 8 6.25 -0.68 21.33
C PRO A 8 4.78 -1.11 21.33
N GLU A 9 3.89 -0.36 20.70
CA GLU A 9 2.46 -0.66 20.56
C GLU A 9 2.18 -1.70 19.46
N GLY A 10 3.21 -2.12 18.72
CA GLY A 10 3.10 -3.06 17.61
C GLY A 10 2.64 -2.40 16.31
N ALA A 11 2.39 -3.24 15.31
CA ALA A 11 1.90 -2.83 14.00
C ALA A 11 0.61 -3.58 13.67
N GLY A 12 -0.23 -2.95 12.83
CA GLY A 12 -1.30 -3.63 12.12
C GLY A 12 -0.76 -4.52 10.99
N LYS A 13 -1.56 -4.65 9.93
CA LYS A 13 -1.22 -5.49 8.78
C LYS A 13 -0.63 -4.66 7.65
N GLY A 14 0.46 -5.13 7.04
CA GLY A 14 1.02 -4.51 5.86
C GLY A 14 2.50 -4.78 5.68
N GLY A 15 3.07 -4.02 4.75
CA GLY A 15 4.47 -4.06 4.39
C GLY A 15 4.96 -2.72 3.89
N ARG A 16 6.23 -2.67 3.52
CA ARG A 16 6.92 -1.44 3.14
C ARG A 16 6.38 -0.83 1.85
N ASN A 17 5.87 -1.64 0.92
CA ASN A 17 5.36 -1.16 -0.36
C ASN A 17 3.94 -0.60 -0.21
N THR A 18 3.08 -1.31 0.52
CA THR A 18 1.75 -0.81 0.91
C THR A 18 1.87 0.45 1.78
N GLU A 19 2.78 0.52 2.74
CA GLU A 19 2.94 1.73 3.56
C GLU A 19 3.37 2.97 2.74
N LEU A 20 4.29 2.78 1.80
CA LEU A 20 4.68 3.83 0.85
C LEU A 20 3.50 4.30 0.00
N LEU A 21 2.71 3.37 -0.54
CA LEU A 21 1.58 3.73 -1.38
C LEU A 21 0.42 4.34 -0.60
N LEU A 22 0.19 3.94 0.65
CA LEU A 22 -0.86 4.56 1.45
C LEU A 22 -0.52 6.02 1.75
N ALA A 23 0.75 6.31 2.06
CA ALA A 23 1.23 7.69 2.19
C ALA A 23 1.04 8.46 0.86
N ALA A 24 1.43 7.86 -0.28
CA ALA A 24 1.24 8.48 -1.58
C ALA A 24 -0.24 8.73 -1.91
N ALA A 25 -1.13 7.79 -1.64
CA ALA A 25 -2.58 7.92 -1.85
C ALA A 25 -3.19 9.07 -1.02
N ILE A 26 -2.69 9.28 0.20
CA ILE A 26 -3.11 10.40 1.05
C ILE A 26 -2.67 11.75 0.45
N ASP A 27 -1.45 11.82 -0.09
CA ASP A 27 -0.93 13.05 -0.69
C ASP A 27 -1.53 13.33 -2.08
N LEU A 28 -1.94 12.27 -2.79
CA LEU A 28 -2.58 12.34 -4.11
C LEU A 28 -4.10 12.52 -4.06
N ASP A 29 -4.72 12.58 -2.88
CA ASP A 29 -6.18 12.62 -2.70
C ASP A 29 -6.84 13.71 -3.56
N GLY A 30 -7.71 13.31 -4.49
CA GLY A 30 -8.39 14.18 -5.45
C GLY A 30 -7.56 14.57 -6.69
N THR A 31 -6.31 14.13 -6.79
CA THR A 31 -5.43 14.40 -7.95
C THR A 31 -5.68 13.39 -9.06
N THR A 32 -6.04 13.87 -10.24
CA THR A 32 -6.19 13.03 -11.44
C THR A 32 -4.88 12.89 -12.21
N GLY A 33 -4.75 11.87 -13.07
CA GLY A 33 -3.59 11.74 -13.96
C GLY A 33 -2.42 10.97 -13.38
N ILE A 34 -2.56 10.39 -12.18
CA ILE A 34 -1.48 9.68 -11.49
C ILE A 34 -1.96 8.30 -11.04
N THR A 35 -1.20 7.28 -11.39
CA THR A 35 -1.37 5.91 -10.91
C THR A 35 -0.02 5.34 -10.51
N ALA A 36 0.05 4.63 -9.40
CA ALA A 36 1.28 4.03 -8.89
C ALA A 36 1.11 2.56 -8.56
N LEU A 37 2.23 1.83 -8.65
CA LEU A 37 2.39 0.44 -8.22
C LEU A 37 3.67 0.34 -7.41
N ALA A 38 3.60 -0.35 -6.29
CA ALA A 38 4.75 -0.77 -5.50
C ALA A 38 4.51 -2.21 -5.05
N ALA A 39 5.48 -3.08 -5.29
CA ALA A 39 5.37 -4.50 -4.95
C ALA A 39 6.74 -5.12 -4.64
N ASP A 40 6.75 -6.12 -3.75
CA ASP A 40 7.90 -6.99 -3.55
C ASP A 40 7.95 -8.04 -4.66
N THR A 41 9.14 -8.25 -5.22
CA THR A 41 9.33 -9.18 -6.33
C THR A 41 9.30 -10.64 -5.89
N ASP A 42 9.39 -10.96 -4.60
CA ASP A 42 9.16 -12.31 -4.09
C ASP A 42 7.68 -12.69 -3.96
N GLY A 43 6.79 -11.70 -4.11
CA GLY A 43 5.35 -11.88 -4.06
C GLY A 43 4.73 -11.60 -2.69
N ILE A 44 5.49 -11.19 -1.68
CA ILE A 44 5.00 -10.96 -0.31
C ILE A 44 5.48 -9.59 0.23
N ASP A 45 4.55 -8.68 0.48
CA ASP A 45 4.80 -7.38 1.10
C ASP A 45 4.45 -7.40 2.58
N GLY A 46 5.38 -7.88 3.40
CA GLY A 46 5.30 -7.82 4.86
C GLY A 46 4.51 -8.97 5.48
N SER A 47 3.42 -8.66 6.17
CA SER A 47 2.74 -9.61 7.08
C SER A 47 1.62 -10.44 6.45
N GLU A 48 1.18 -10.10 5.23
CA GLU A 48 0.02 -10.71 4.56
C GLU A 48 0.43 -11.34 3.21
N THR A 49 -0.52 -11.84 2.44
CA THR A 49 -0.24 -12.58 1.18
C THR A 49 -0.10 -11.70 -0.06
N ASN A 50 -0.39 -10.40 0.05
CA ASN A 50 -0.29 -9.49 -1.09
C ASN A 50 1.18 -9.23 -1.41
N SER A 51 1.46 -9.00 -2.69
CA SER A 51 2.79 -8.59 -3.17
C SER A 51 2.98 -7.08 -3.06
N GLY A 52 1.90 -6.31 -2.94
CA GLY A 52 1.93 -4.87 -2.84
C GLY A 52 0.53 -4.28 -2.99
N ALA A 53 0.43 -3.10 -3.61
CA ALA A 53 -0.85 -2.48 -3.97
C ALA A 53 -0.71 -1.57 -5.21
N PHE A 54 -1.86 -1.15 -5.74
CA PHE A 54 -1.96 0.02 -6.61
C PHE A 54 -2.44 1.22 -5.79
N CYS A 55 -2.13 2.44 -6.23
CA CYS A 55 -2.84 3.62 -5.75
C CYS A 55 -3.05 4.66 -6.85
N ASP A 56 -4.11 5.45 -6.72
CA ASP A 56 -4.42 6.63 -7.51
C ASP A 56 -5.01 7.73 -6.61
N GLY A 57 -5.30 8.91 -7.17
CA GLY A 57 -5.90 9.99 -6.39
C GLY A 57 -7.34 9.73 -5.91
N GLY A 58 -7.97 8.63 -6.32
CA GLY A 58 -9.24 8.15 -5.82
C GLY A 58 -9.13 7.12 -4.69
N THR A 59 -7.95 6.54 -4.43
CA THR A 59 -7.75 5.50 -3.40
C THR A 59 -8.18 5.99 -2.01
N ALA A 60 -7.75 7.18 -1.59
CA ALA A 60 -8.14 7.74 -0.29
C ALA A 60 -9.66 7.96 -0.18
N ALA A 61 -10.32 8.36 -1.27
CA ALA A 61 -11.78 8.49 -1.31
C ALA A 61 -12.49 7.13 -1.21
N ARG A 62 -11.96 6.07 -1.86
CA ARG A 62 -12.50 4.70 -1.75
C ARG A 62 -12.44 4.19 -0.31
N ILE A 63 -11.31 4.38 0.38
CA ILE A 63 -11.15 4.00 1.80
C ILE A 63 -12.16 4.72 2.70
N ARG A 64 -12.34 6.04 2.50
CA ARG A 64 -13.34 6.82 3.26
C ARG A 64 -14.76 6.38 2.96
N ALA A 65 -15.08 6.08 1.70
CA ALA A 65 -16.39 5.55 1.31
C ALA A 65 -16.70 4.19 1.96
N ALA A 66 -15.66 3.39 2.25
CA ALA A 66 -15.75 2.15 3.02
C ALA A 66 -15.81 2.36 4.55
N GLY A 67 -15.89 3.61 5.02
CA GLY A 67 -16.08 3.95 6.44
C GLY A 67 -14.79 4.01 7.27
N SER A 68 -13.62 4.13 6.64
CA SER A 68 -12.32 4.18 7.33
C SER A 68 -11.50 5.42 6.97
N GLU A 69 -10.59 5.82 7.86
CA GLU A 69 -9.71 6.97 7.64
C GLU A 69 -8.30 6.52 7.20
N PRO A 70 -7.84 6.86 5.98
CA PRO A 70 -6.52 6.43 5.48
C PRO A 70 -5.36 6.78 6.42
N ARG A 71 -5.38 8.01 6.97
CA ARG A 71 -4.34 8.49 7.91
C ARG A 71 -4.31 7.68 9.21
N ALA A 72 -5.44 7.14 9.65
CA ALA A 72 -5.51 6.31 10.86
C ALA A 72 -4.88 4.92 10.62
N HIS A 73 -5.09 4.34 9.44
CA HIS A 73 -4.41 3.09 9.05
C HIS A 73 -2.90 3.28 8.93
N LEU A 74 -2.46 4.38 8.30
CA LEU A 74 -1.04 4.70 8.18
C LEU A 74 -0.38 4.85 9.57
N ALA A 75 -1.02 5.59 10.48
CA ALA A 75 -0.51 5.80 11.84
C ALA A 75 -0.42 4.51 12.68
N ARG A 76 -1.16 3.46 12.30
CA ARG A 76 -1.18 2.16 12.99
C ARG A 76 -0.37 1.08 12.26
N HIS A 77 0.37 1.44 11.20
CA HIS A 77 1.05 0.49 10.31
C HIS A 77 0.11 -0.61 9.81
N ASP A 78 -1.11 -0.22 9.43
CA ASP A 78 -2.19 -1.11 8.99
C ASP A 78 -2.59 -0.83 7.54
N ALA A 79 -1.59 -0.64 6.67
CA ALA A 79 -1.79 -0.27 5.27
C ALA A 79 -2.52 -1.35 4.46
N TRP A 80 -2.32 -2.63 4.78
CA TRP A 80 -3.02 -3.72 4.12
C TRP A 80 -4.53 -3.59 4.26
N SER A 81 -5.02 -3.31 5.47
CA SER A 81 -6.46 -3.18 5.74
C SER A 81 -7.07 -2.01 4.98
N ALA A 82 -6.31 -0.92 4.80
CA ALA A 82 -6.74 0.21 3.98
C ALA A 82 -6.90 -0.19 2.50
N PHE A 83 -5.90 -0.85 1.91
CA PHE A 83 -5.98 -1.30 0.51
C PHE A 83 -6.97 -2.43 0.28
N TYR A 84 -7.23 -3.26 1.29
CA TYR A 84 -8.30 -4.25 1.25
C TYR A 84 -9.67 -3.57 1.13
N LEU A 85 -9.89 -2.47 1.87
CA LEU A 85 -11.15 -1.70 1.81
C LEU A 85 -11.35 -0.97 0.47
N SER A 86 -10.26 -0.57 -0.18
CA SER A 86 -10.32 0.12 -1.48
C SER A 86 -10.23 -0.80 -2.70
N ASP A 87 -10.11 -2.11 -2.48
CA ASP A 87 -9.94 -3.14 -3.51
C ASP A 87 -8.73 -2.90 -4.43
N ASP A 88 -7.64 -2.43 -3.83
CA ASP A 88 -6.43 -1.98 -4.55
C ASP A 88 -5.19 -2.84 -4.22
N LEU A 89 -5.36 -3.93 -3.48
CA LEU A 89 -4.27 -4.87 -3.21
C LEU A 89 -3.79 -5.52 -4.50
N PHE A 90 -2.47 -5.70 -4.61
CA PHE A 90 -1.85 -6.40 -5.70
C PHE A 90 -1.28 -7.73 -5.20
N ASP A 91 -1.77 -8.83 -5.75
CA ASP A 91 -1.37 -10.19 -5.37
C ASP A 91 -0.91 -10.95 -6.62
N THR A 92 0.39 -11.21 -6.72
CA THR A 92 0.96 -12.05 -7.78
C THR A 92 1.01 -13.53 -7.39
N GLY A 93 0.81 -13.85 -6.11
CA GLY A 93 1.30 -15.08 -5.50
C GLY A 93 2.84 -15.17 -5.47
N PRO A 94 3.39 -16.29 -4.97
CA PRO A 94 4.84 -16.49 -4.89
C PRO A 94 5.47 -16.55 -6.29
N THR A 95 6.42 -15.67 -6.55
CA THR A 95 7.05 -15.54 -7.89
C THR A 95 8.22 -16.51 -8.10
N GLY A 96 8.83 -17.00 -7.01
CA GLY A 96 10.01 -17.86 -7.04
C GLY A 96 11.33 -17.13 -7.29
N THR A 97 11.36 -15.80 -7.22
CA THR A 97 12.57 -14.98 -7.34
C THR A 97 12.49 -13.79 -6.39
N ASN A 98 13.63 -13.21 -5.97
CA ASN A 98 13.64 -11.99 -5.16
C ASN A 98 14.77 -11.06 -5.64
N VAL A 99 14.39 -9.88 -6.15
CA VAL A 99 15.27 -8.77 -6.51
C VAL A 99 14.86 -7.46 -5.77
N ASN A 100 14.24 -7.60 -4.60
CA ASN A 100 13.66 -6.55 -3.75
C ASN A 100 12.38 -5.90 -4.32
N ASP A 101 12.21 -4.60 -4.12
CA ASP A 101 11.00 -3.84 -4.45
C ASP A 101 11.00 -3.33 -5.90
N PHE A 102 9.86 -3.44 -6.58
CA PHE A 102 9.54 -2.69 -7.80
C PHE A 102 8.60 -1.54 -7.49
N ARG A 103 8.89 -0.33 -8.01
CA ARG A 103 8.06 0.87 -7.82
C ARG A 103 7.94 1.66 -9.10
N ALA A 104 6.72 2.03 -9.49
CA ALA A 104 6.44 2.81 -10.68
C ALA A 104 5.32 3.81 -10.42
N PHE A 105 5.49 5.03 -10.95
CA PHE A 105 4.46 6.06 -11.02
C PHE A 105 4.25 6.42 -12.49
N LEU A 106 3.01 6.33 -12.95
CA LEU A 106 2.58 6.74 -14.28
C LEU A 106 1.86 8.09 -14.17
N LEU A 107 2.29 9.04 -15.00
CA LEU A 107 1.67 10.37 -15.12
C LEU A 107 1.14 10.54 -16.54
N PHE A 108 -0.08 11.05 -16.70
CA PHE A 108 -0.75 11.24 -17.99
C PHE A 108 -1.54 12.55 -18.07
#